data_AF-A0A532TF65-F1
#
_entry.id   AF-A0A532TF65-F1
#
_cell.length_a   1.000
_cell.length_b   1.000
_cell.length_c   1.000
_cell.angle_alpha   90.00
_cell.angle_beta   90.00
_cell.angle_gamma   90.00
#
_symmetry.space_group_name_H-M   'P 1'
#
loop_
_entity.id
_entity.type
_entity.pdbx_description
1 polymer ?
#
loop_
_entity_poly.entity_id
_entity_poly.type
_entity_poly.pdbx_seq_one_letter_code
_entity_poly.pdbx_strand_id
1 'polypeptide(L)'
;MESLARFCENCGKSFTPHNYRQRYCDVNCRNKKYYNDNKERISEQKKKFREDNKEILKEQRKKYTKDNEEKIREYQKKYWKDNKERLKEYNKKYWEDNKERIKKQKKEYIENNKEKIREHNRRYYSENKQKLREYQKKYREDNKEKVREYHKKFREDNKERLKEYHKKYWEDNKEKIREYQRKYYHENKEKNNKN
;
A
#
# COMPACT_ATOMS: atom_id res chain seq x y z
N MET A 1 25.32 -62.20 -36.75
CA MET A 1 25.83 -60.83 -36.95
C MET A 1 25.76 -60.12 -35.61
N GLU A 2 26.91 -59.92 -34.97
CA GLU A 2 27.00 -59.19 -33.69
C GLU A 2 26.45 -57.78 -33.87
N SER A 3 25.48 -57.40 -33.04
CA SER A 3 24.94 -56.05 -33.03
C SER A 3 26.00 -55.10 -32.45
N LEU A 4 26.82 -54.51 -33.33
CA LEU A 4 27.81 -53.50 -32.95
C LEU A 4 27.15 -52.37 -32.14
N ALA A 5 27.72 -52.08 -30.96
CA ALA A 5 27.27 -50.99 -30.10
C ALA A 5 27.42 -49.64 -30.84
N ARG A 6 26.42 -48.74 -30.69
CA ARG A 6 26.42 -47.39 -31.25
C ARG A 6 26.35 -46.35 -30.15
N PHE A 7 26.83 -45.14 -30.41
CA PHE A 7 26.70 -44.01 -29.48
C PHE A 7 25.48 -43.15 -29.81
N CYS A 8 24.74 -42.72 -28.79
CA CYS A 8 23.56 -41.88 -28.97
C CYS A 8 23.94 -40.44 -29.36
N GLU A 9 23.35 -39.94 -30.45
CA GLU A 9 23.58 -38.57 -30.97
C GLU A 9 23.12 -37.43 -30.04
N ASN A 10 22.42 -37.74 -28.95
CA ASN A 10 21.97 -36.75 -27.96
C ASN A 10 22.74 -36.79 -26.63
N CYS A 11 23.01 -37.98 -26.09
CA CYS A 11 23.61 -38.13 -24.76
C CYS A 11 24.99 -38.79 -24.76
N GLY A 12 25.50 -39.22 -25.93
CA GLY A 12 26.81 -39.84 -26.08
C GLY A 12 26.95 -41.25 -25.49
N LYS A 13 25.89 -41.81 -24.87
CA LYS A 13 25.94 -43.16 -24.28
C LYS A 13 25.94 -44.24 -25.36
N SER A 14 26.71 -45.30 -25.15
CA SER A 14 26.66 -46.51 -25.97
C SER A 14 25.34 -47.26 -25.76
N PHE A 15 24.74 -47.77 -26.82
CA PHE A 15 23.53 -48.58 -26.78
C PHE A 15 23.53 -49.61 -27.92
N THR A 16 22.73 -50.67 -27.76
CA THR A 16 22.52 -51.68 -28.80
C THR A 16 21.31 -51.30 -29.64
N PRO A 17 21.47 -50.91 -30.92
CA PRO A 17 20.36 -50.50 -31.76
C PRO A 17 19.48 -51.70 -32.17
N HIS A 18 18.16 -51.53 -32.12
CA HIS A 18 17.20 -52.54 -32.59
C HIS A 18 17.11 -52.59 -34.13
N ASN A 19 17.57 -51.55 -34.82
CA ASN A 19 17.70 -51.51 -36.27
C ASN A 19 18.82 -50.54 -36.70
N TYR A 20 19.30 -50.66 -37.94
CA TYR A 20 20.44 -49.88 -38.43
C TYR A 20 20.20 -48.35 -38.50
N ARG A 21 18.94 -47.89 -38.46
CA ARG A 21 18.56 -46.47 -38.52
C ARG A 21 18.44 -45.83 -37.14
N GLN A 22 18.53 -46.62 -36.05
CA GLN A 22 18.40 -46.09 -34.70
C GLN A 22 19.62 -45.24 -34.35
N ARG A 23 19.38 -43.95 -34.11
CA ARG A 23 20.39 -42.91 -33.78
C ARG A 23 20.42 -42.50 -32.30
N TYR A 24 19.37 -42.84 -31.56
CA TYR A 24 19.18 -42.44 -30.17
C TYR A 24 18.98 -43.67 -29.29
N CYS A 25 19.53 -43.64 -28.08
CA CYS A 25 19.41 -44.75 -27.12
C CYS A 25 17.97 -44.99 -26.66
N ASP A 26 17.16 -43.94 -26.63
CA ASP A 26 15.74 -44.01 -26.26
C ASP A 26 14.94 -42.85 -26.90
N VAL A 27 13.62 -42.91 -26.73
CA VAL A 27 12.68 -41.89 -27.23
C VAL A 27 12.90 -40.53 -26.56
N ASN A 28 13.31 -40.49 -25.30
CA ASN A 28 13.53 -39.25 -24.57
C ASN A 28 14.73 -38.47 -25.14
N CYS A 29 15.79 -39.18 -25.50
CA CYS A 29 16.98 -38.62 -26.14
C CYS A 29 16.67 -38.06 -27.52
N ARG A 30 15.87 -38.79 -28.31
CA ARG A 30 15.35 -38.28 -29.59
C ARG A 30 14.52 -37.01 -29.40
N ASN A 31 13.57 -37.04 -28.46
CA ASN A 31 12.66 -35.91 -28.20
C ASN A 31 13.41 -34.69 -27.64
N LYS A 32 14.42 -34.91 -26.80
CA LYS A 32 15.27 -33.85 -26.24
C LYS A 32 16.12 -33.20 -27.32
N LYS A 33 16.73 -34.00 -28.22
CA LYS A 33 17.46 -33.49 -29.37
C LYS A 33 16.56 -32.66 -30.29
N TYR A 34 15.39 -33.21 -30.65
CA TYR A 34 14.38 -32.49 -31.43
C TYR A 34 13.94 -31.17 -30.76
N TYR A 35 13.64 -31.19 -29.46
CA TYR A 35 13.23 -29.98 -28.74
C TYR A 35 14.34 -28.93 -28.72
N ASN A 36 15.59 -29.32 -28.49
CA ASN A 36 16.72 -28.41 -28.47
C ASN A 36 16.96 -27.78 -29.86
N ASP A 37 16.97 -28.60 -30.90
CA ASP A 37 17.19 -28.16 -32.29
C ASP A 37 16.04 -27.26 -32.80
N ASN A 38 14.86 -27.34 -32.19
CA ASN A 38 13.67 -26.58 -32.60
C ASN A 38 13.19 -25.59 -31.53
N LYS A 39 13.97 -25.35 -30.48
CA LYS A 39 13.54 -24.61 -29.28
C LYS A 39 13.02 -23.23 -29.62
N GLU A 40 13.76 -22.50 -30.47
CA GLU A 40 13.43 -21.14 -30.90
C GLU A 40 12.14 -21.13 -31.73
N ARG A 41 12.07 -21.98 -32.77
CA ARG A 41 10.87 -22.13 -33.60
C ARG A 41 9.63 -22.49 -32.78
N ILE A 42 9.73 -23.42 -31.85
CA ILE A 42 8.64 -23.83 -30.96
C ILE A 42 8.24 -22.66 -30.04
N SER A 43 9.20 -21.89 -29.55
CA SER A 43 8.93 -20.72 -28.70
C SER A 43 8.21 -19.62 -29.48
N GLU A 44 8.66 -19.33 -30.69
CA GLU A 44 8.07 -18.33 -31.57
C GLU A 44 6.65 -18.70 -31.99
N GLN A 45 6.42 -19.95 -32.39
CA GLN A 45 5.08 -20.47 -32.69
C GLN A 45 4.14 -20.36 -31.48
N LYS A 46 4.63 -20.69 -30.27
CA LYS A 46 3.84 -20.54 -29.03
C LYS A 46 3.54 -19.08 -28.72
N LYS A 47 4.48 -18.16 -28.97
CA LYS A 47 4.27 -16.72 -28.79
C LYS A 47 3.19 -16.22 -29.73
N LYS A 48 3.32 -16.52 -31.03
CA LYS A 48 2.32 -16.17 -32.05
C LYS A 48 0.94 -16.72 -31.70
N PHE A 49 0.84 -17.99 -31.32
CA PHE A 49 -0.41 -18.58 -30.87
C PHE A 49 -1.04 -17.84 -29.68
N ARG A 50 -0.23 -17.47 -28.68
CA ARG A 50 -0.72 -16.72 -27.50
C ARG A 50 -1.20 -15.31 -27.86
N GLU A 51 -0.57 -14.68 -28.85
CA GLU A 51 -0.95 -13.35 -29.34
C GLU A 51 -2.25 -13.44 -30.16
N ASP A 52 -2.30 -14.33 -31.15
CA ASP A 52 -3.46 -14.54 -32.01
C ASP A 52 -4.71 -14.97 -31.21
N ASN A 53 -4.51 -15.76 -30.13
CA ASN A 53 -5.61 -16.27 -29.30
C ASN A 53 -5.77 -15.53 -27.96
N LYS A 54 -5.17 -14.35 -27.82
CA LYS A 54 -5.10 -13.63 -26.54
C LYS A 54 -6.47 -13.46 -25.88
N GLU A 55 -7.46 -12.99 -26.64
CA GLU A 55 -8.82 -12.74 -26.13
C GLU A 55 -9.57 -14.05 -25.85
N ILE A 56 -9.42 -15.07 -26.69
CA ILE A 56 -10.01 -16.40 -26.46
C ILE A 56 -9.47 -17.02 -25.17
N LEU A 57 -8.14 -16.99 -24.97
CA LEU A 57 -7.49 -17.50 -23.76
C LEU A 57 -7.88 -16.69 -22.53
N LYS A 58 -8.12 -15.38 -22.67
CA LYS A 58 -8.61 -14.53 -21.59
C LYS A 58 -10.03 -14.91 -21.19
N GLU A 59 -10.91 -15.14 -22.15
CA GLU A 59 -12.30 -15.53 -21.89
C GLU A 59 -12.40 -16.94 -21.29
N GLN A 60 -11.61 -17.90 -21.80
CA GLN A 60 -11.49 -19.23 -21.21
C GLN A 60 -11.00 -19.18 -19.77
N ARG A 61 -9.99 -18.34 -19.47
CA ARG A 61 -9.52 -18.15 -18.09
C ARG A 61 -10.59 -17.58 -17.19
N LYS A 62 -11.34 -16.56 -17.62
CA LYS A 62 -12.45 -15.99 -16.85
C LYS A 62 -13.50 -17.04 -16.55
N LYS A 63 -13.92 -17.80 -17.57
CA LYS A 63 -14.89 -18.88 -17.42
C LYS A 63 -14.41 -19.92 -16.41
N TYR A 64 -13.17 -20.40 -16.55
CA TYR A 64 -12.57 -21.33 -15.60
C TYR A 64 -12.53 -20.76 -14.17
N THR A 65 -12.14 -19.50 -13.98
CA THR A 65 -12.12 -18.85 -12.66
C THR A 65 -13.51 -18.76 -12.05
N LYS A 66 -14.54 -18.46 -12.85
CA LYS A 66 -15.93 -18.41 -12.40
C LYS A 66 -16.44 -19.80 -12.01
N ASP A 67 -16.23 -20.79 -12.88
CA ASP A 67 -16.72 -22.16 -12.68
C ASP A 67 -16.01 -22.86 -11.49
N ASN A 68 -14.81 -22.40 -11.11
CA ASN A 68 -14.01 -22.96 -10.01
C ASN A 68 -13.82 -21.98 -8.85
N GLU A 69 -14.65 -20.96 -8.72
CA GLU A 69 -14.44 -19.85 -7.79
C GLU A 69 -14.29 -20.33 -6.34
N GLU A 70 -15.13 -21.28 -5.91
CA GLU A 70 -15.08 -21.83 -4.55
C GLU A 70 -13.78 -22.59 -4.29
N LYS A 71 -13.38 -23.47 -5.21
CA LYS A 71 -12.11 -24.23 -5.10
C LYS A 71 -10.90 -23.30 -5.07
N ILE A 72 -10.91 -22.25 -5.90
CA ILE A 72 -9.85 -21.23 -5.93
C ILE A 72 -9.80 -20.49 -4.59
N ARG A 73 -10.96 -20.07 -4.06
CA ARG A 73 -11.04 -19.39 -2.76
C ARG A 73 -10.57 -20.27 -1.61
N GLU A 74 -10.96 -21.54 -1.59
CA GLU A 74 -10.54 -22.49 -0.57
C GLU A 74 -9.03 -22.73 -0.61
N TYR A 75 -8.48 -22.94 -1.82
CA TYR A 75 -7.04 -23.07 -2.03
C TYR A 75 -6.28 -21.81 -1.58
N GLN A 76 -6.77 -20.62 -1.94
CA GLN A 76 -6.16 -19.35 -1.51
C GLN A 76 -6.20 -19.17 0.00
N LYS A 77 -7.31 -19.53 0.67
CA LYS A 77 -7.41 -19.50 2.13
C LYS A 77 -6.41 -20.44 2.78
N LYS A 78 -6.30 -21.68 2.29
CA LYS A 78 -5.32 -22.66 2.79
C LYS A 78 -3.89 -22.16 2.59
N TYR A 79 -3.57 -21.70 1.38
CA TYR A 79 -2.27 -21.14 1.07
C TYR A 79 -1.92 -19.96 1.99
N TRP A 80 -2.84 -19.01 2.19
CA TRP A 80 -2.61 -17.89 3.09
C TRP A 80 -2.40 -18.34 4.54
N LYS A 81 -3.22 -19.28 5.04
CA LYS A 81 -3.09 -19.82 6.39
C LYS A 81 -1.72 -20.48 6.61
N ASP A 82 -1.31 -21.33 5.68
CA ASP A 82 -0.07 -22.10 5.78
C ASP A 82 1.18 -21.23 5.60
N ASN A 83 1.06 -20.10 4.89
CA ASN A 83 2.19 -19.23 4.56
C ASN A 83 2.16 -17.87 5.27
N LYS A 84 1.21 -17.63 6.18
CA LYS A 84 0.98 -16.33 6.83
C LYS A 84 2.23 -15.75 7.45
N GLU A 85 2.93 -16.54 8.27
CA GLU A 85 4.12 -16.06 8.99
C GLU A 85 5.29 -15.83 8.03
N ARG A 86 5.50 -16.73 7.06
CA ARG A 86 6.51 -16.53 6.00
C ARG A 86 6.24 -15.26 5.18
N LEU A 87 4.97 -15.00 4.84
CA LEU A 87 4.58 -13.78 4.10
C LEU A 87 4.80 -12.52 4.93
N LYS A 88 4.51 -12.55 6.24
CA LYS A 88 4.81 -11.41 7.13
C LYS A 88 6.30 -11.15 7.21
N GLU A 89 7.12 -12.18 7.40
CA GLU A 89 8.57 -12.05 7.49
C GLU A 89 9.15 -11.53 6.18
N TYR A 90 8.72 -12.09 5.05
CA TYR A 90 9.08 -11.59 3.72
C TYR A 90 8.69 -10.12 3.53
N ASN A 91 7.46 -9.74 3.89
CA ASN A 91 6.99 -8.36 3.78
C ASN A 91 7.77 -7.41 4.70
N LYS A 92 8.14 -7.84 5.91
CA LYS A 92 8.97 -7.08 6.83
C LYS A 92 10.34 -6.83 6.23
N LYS A 93 11.01 -7.89 5.74
CA LYS A 93 12.32 -7.77 5.09
C LYS A 93 12.26 -6.87 3.86
N TYR A 94 11.24 -7.07 3.00
CA TYR A 94 11.01 -6.21 1.85
C TYR A 94 10.83 -4.75 2.25
N TRP A 95 10.04 -4.47 3.29
CA TRP A 95 9.87 -3.11 3.79
C TRP A 95 11.19 -2.53 4.32
N GLU A 96 11.94 -3.29 5.13
CA GLU A 96 13.22 -2.84 5.69
C GLU A 96 14.24 -2.50 4.60
N ASP A 97 14.37 -3.38 3.60
CA ASP A 97 15.28 -3.20 2.47
C ASP A 97 14.89 -2.03 1.56
N ASN A 98 13.58 -1.73 1.47
CA ASN A 98 13.06 -0.76 0.50
C ASN A 98 12.47 0.51 1.14
N LYS A 99 12.53 0.67 2.47
CA LYS A 99 11.85 1.77 3.20
C LYS A 99 12.23 3.15 2.68
N GLU A 100 13.51 3.37 2.38
CA GLU A 100 13.98 4.67 1.89
C GLU A 100 13.53 4.94 0.47
N ARG A 101 13.53 3.92 -0.40
CA ARG A 101 12.96 4.02 -1.75
C ARG A 101 11.47 4.33 -1.70
N ILE A 102 10.71 3.63 -0.85
CA ILE A 102 9.28 3.83 -0.67
C ILE A 102 8.99 5.25 -0.14
N LYS A 103 9.74 5.72 0.85
CA LYS A 103 9.61 7.10 1.36
C LYS A 103 9.90 8.14 0.28
N LYS A 104 10.97 7.95 -0.51
CA LYS A 104 11.32 8.84 -1.61
C LYS A 104 10.21 8.91 -2.66
N GLN A 105 9.75 7.74 -3.14
CA GLN A 105 8.65 7.65 -4.09
C GLN A 105 7.36 8.28 -3.56
N LYS A 106 7.04 8.07 -2.28
CA LYS A 106 5.89 8.70 -1.64
C LYS A 106 6.01 10.22 -1.60
N LYS A 107 7.19 10.75 -1.26
CA LYS A 107 7.44 12.20 -1.23
C LYS A 107 7.30 12.81 -2.63
N GLU A 108 7.90 12.18 -3.63
CA GLU A 108 7.82 12.61 -5.03
C GLU A 108 6.38 12.58 -5.54
N TYR A 109 5.63 11.52 -5.23
CA TYR A 109 4.20 11.44 -5.57
C TYR A 109 3.40 12.58 -4.91
N ILE A 110 3.63 12.87 -3.63
CA ILE A 110 2.93 13.95 -2.91
C ILE A 110 3.25 15.31 -3.54
N GLU A 111 4.52 15.57 -3.88
CA GLU A 111 4.89 16.86 -4.48
C GLU A 111 4.28 17.02 -5.87
N ASN A 112 4.38 16.00 -6.71
CA ASN A 112 3.85 16.02 -8.07
C ASN A 112 2.31 16.05 -8.13
N ASN A 113 1.62 15.59 -7.07
CA ASN A 113 0.16 15.50 -7.02
C ASN A 113 -0.46 16.41 -5.96
N LYS A 114 0.28 17.40 -5.45
CA LYS A 114 -0.12 18.26 -4.33
C LYS A 114 -1.46 18.94 -4.53
N GLU A 115 -1.72 19.45 -5.74
CA GLU A 115 -2.99 20.10 -6.07
C GLU A 115 -4.16 19.10 -6.10
N LYS A 116 -3.98 17.95 -6.76
CA LYS A 116 -4.99 16.87 -6.80
C LYS A 116 -5.33 16.37 -5.39
N ILE A 117 -4.31 16.21 -4.54
CA ILE A 117 -4.50 15.81 -3.13
C ILE A 117 -5.27 16.89 -2.36
N ARG A 118 -4.94 18.16 -2.55
CA ARG A 118 -5.65 19.28 -1.90
C ARG A 118 -7.10 19.37 -2.35
N GLU A 119 -7.36 19.22 -3.65
CA GLU A 119 -8.71 19.23 -4.21
C GLU A 119 -9.54 18.06 -3.67
N HIS A 120 -8.99 16.84 -3.70
CA HIS A 120 -9.61 15.67 -3.11
C HIS A 120 -9.95 15.89 -1.63
N ASN A 121 -9.01 16.42 -0.85
CA ASN A 121 -9.22 16.68 0.58
C ASN A 121 -10.30 17.75 0.82
N ARG A 122 -10.33 18.81 -0.01
CA ARG A 122 -11.40 19.83 0.07
C ARG A 122 -12.76 19.23 -0.23
N ARG A 123 -12.86 18.42 -1.29
CA ARG A 123 -14.08 17.72 -1.68
C ARG A 123 -14.56 16.80 -0.57
N TYR A 124 -13.68 15.94 -0.07
CA TYR A 124 -13.95 15.05 1.06
C TYR A 124 -14.46 15.81 2.28
N TYR A 125 -13.79 16.90 2.68
CA TYR A 125 -14.21 17.70 3.83
C TYR A 125 -15.57 18.36 3.59
N SER A 126 -15.82 18.89 2.40
CA SER A 126 -17.09 19.53 2.04
C SER A 126 -18.25 18.54 2.13
N GLU A 127 -18.10 17.37 1.52
CA GLU A 127 -19.12 16.31 1.50
C GLU A 127 -19.36 15.69 2.89
N ASN A 128 -18.32 15.60 3.72
CA ASN A 128 -18.40 14.92 5.01
C ASN A 128 -18.47 15.89 6.21
N LYS A 129 -18.67 17.19 5.97
CA LYS A 129 -18.60 18.25 7.00
C LYS A 129 -19.51 17.98 8.20
N GLN A 130 -20.75 17.54 7.96
CA GLN A 130 -21.71 17.24 9.03
C GLN A 130 -21.27 16.01 9.85
N LYS A 131 -20.93 14.91 9.19
CA LYS A 131 -20.41 13.69 9.85
C LYS A 131 -19.16 13.97 10.67
N LEU A 132 -18.24 14.80 10.15
CA LEU A 132 -17.04 15.21 10.87
C LEU A 132 -17.37 16.04 12.11
N ARG A 133 -18.36 16.95 12.03
CA ARG A 133 -18.81 17.74 13.18
C ARG A 133 -19.48 16.89 14.26
N GLU A 134 -20.33 15.95 13.86
CA GLU A 134 -20.97 15.00 14.77
C GLU A 134 -19.94 14.11 15.45
N TYR A 135 -19.00 13.56 14.69
CA TYR A 135 -17.89 12.79 15.23
C TYR A 135 -17.06 13.61 16.23
N GLN A 136 -16.71 14.86 15.90
CA GLN A 136 -15.99 15.75 16.81
C GLN A 136 -16.79 16.13 18.05
N LYS A 137 -18.12 16.26 17.94
CA LYS A 137 -18.99 16.52 19.09
C LYS A 137 -18.98 15.31 20.03
N LYS A 138 -19.23 14.12 19.50
CA LYS A 138 -19.20 12.86 20.25
C LYS A 138 -17.85 12.64 20.92
N TYR A 139 -16.75 12.81 20.18
CA TYR A 139 -15.40 12.71 20.73
C TYR A 139 -15.16 13.69 21.88
N ARG A 140 -15.63 14.94 21.78
CA ARG A 140 -15.52 15.94 22.85
C ARG A 140 -16.36 15.59 24.08
N GLU A 141 -17.54 15.03 23.89
CA GLU A 141 -18.41 14.58 24.98
C GLU A 141 -17.78 13.38 25.70
N ASP A 142 -17.37 12.35 24.95
CA ASP A 142 -16.77 11.13 25.49
C ASP A 142 -15.42 11.38 26.21
N ASN A 143 -14.66 12.40 25.78
CA ASN A 143 -13.34 12.72 26.33
C ASN A 143 -13.33 13.97 27.21
N LYS A 144 -14.49 14.52 27.57
CA LYS A 144 -14.62 15.78 28.33
C LYS A 144 -13.86 15.75 29.64
N GLU A 145 -13.94 14.63 30.37
CA GLU A 145 -13.27 14.47 31.66
C GLU A 145 -11.75 14.34 31.50
N LYS A 146 -11.30 13.51 30.56
CA LYS A 146 -9.86 13.36 30.23
C LYS A 146 -9.22 14.69 29.85
N VAL A 147 -9.91 15.50 29.03
CA VAL A 147 -9.43 16.84 28.65
C VAL A 147 -9.40 17.80 29.84
N ARG A 148 -10.41 17.75 30.73
CA ARG A 148 -10.43 18.58 31.95
C ARG A 148 -9.31 18.21 32.90
N GLU A 149 -9.08 16.92 33.12
CA GLU A 149 -8.01 16.39 33.96
C GLU A 149 -6.65 16.78 33.40
N TYR A 150 -6.43 16.59 32.09
CA TYR A 150 -5.23 17.05 31.40
C TYR A 150 -4.98 18.55 31.60
N HIS A 151 -6.00 19.40 31.40
CA HIS A 151 -5.85 20.85 31.61
C HIS A 151 -5.64 21.22 33.08
N LYS A 152 -6.24 20.50 34.03
CA LYS A 152 -6.01 20.70 35.45
C LYS A 152 -4.55 20.41 35.80
N LYS A 153 -4.06 19.23 35.40
CA LYS A 153 -2.68 18.82 35.59
C LYS A 153 -1.69 19.80 34.94
N PHE A 154 -1.96 20.18 33.69
CA PHE A 154 -1.14 21.19 33.00
C PHE A 154 -1.08 22.52 33.76
N ARG A 155 -2.21 23.02 34.29
CA ARG A 155 -2.24 24.25 35.08
C ARG A 155 -1.52 24.13 36.42
N GLU A 156 -1.62 22.99 37.08
CA GLU A 156 -0.90 22.72 38.33
C GLU A 156 0.61 22.67 38.10
N ASP A 157 1.05 21.88 37.12
CA ASP A 157 2.46 21.70 36.77
C ASP A 157 3.12 23.00 36.26
N ASN A 158 2.35 23.87 35.60
CA ASN A 158 2.86 25.11 34.99
C ASN A 158 2.44 26.38 35.75
N LYS A 159 1.96 26.27 37.00
CA LYS A 159 1.37 27.39 37.76
C LYS A 159 2.29 28.62 37.85
N GLU A 160 3.55 28.42 38.22
CA GLU A 160 4.50 29.54 38.38
C GLU A 160 4.88 30.15 37.03
N ARG A 161 5.10 29.32 36.00
CA ARG A 161 5.36 29.80 34.63
C ARG A 161 4.19 30.60 34.07
N LEU A 162 2.95 30.19 34.35
CA LEU A 162 1.75 30.92 33.94
C LEU A 162 1.61 32.26 34.67
N LYS A 163 1.90 32.33 35.97
CA LYS A 163 1.91 33.58 36.74
C LYS A 163 2.94 34.57 36.18
N GLU A 164 4.17 34.10 35.94
CA GLU A 164 5.24 34.93 35.41
C GLU A 164 4.91 35.43 34.00
N TYR A 165 4.39 34.55 33.14
CA TYR A 165 3.87 34.93 31.83
C TYR A 165 2.77 35.99 31.92
N HIS A 166 1.78 35.81 32.82
CA HIS A 166 0.70 36.77 33.00
C HIS A 166 1.18 38.11 33.54
N LYS A 167 2.14 38.11 34.49
CA LYS A 167 2.75 39.33 35.02
C LYS A 167 3.45 40.10 33.90
N LYS A 168 4.30 39.42 33.13
CA LYS A 168 5.00 40.02 31.98
C LYS A 168 4.03 40.56 30.93
N TYR A 169 3.03 39.76 30.55
CA TYR A 169 2.00 40.18 29.61
C TYR A 169 1.25 41.43 30.10
N TRP A 170 0.93 41.51 31.38
CA TRP A 170 0.29 42.69 31.97
C TRP A 170 1.21 43.90 31.95
N GLU A 171 2.48 43.78 32.36
CA GLU A 171 3.45 44.87 32.35
C GLU A 171 3.64 45.45 30.94
N ASP A 172 3.79 44.58 29.93
CA ASP A 172 4.00 44.94 28.52
C ASP A 172 2.76 45.59 27.89
N ASN A 173 1.55 45.24 28.36
CA ASN A 173 0.29 45.67 27.73
C ASN A 173 -0.57 46.57 28.62
N LYS A 174 -0.08 46.98 29.80
CA LYS A 174 -0.88 47.72 30.81
C LYS A 174 -1.53 48.98 30.25
N GLU A 175 -0.85 49.71 29.38
CA GLU A 175 -1.37 50.96 28.81
C GLU A 175 -2.49 50.70 27.82
N LYS A 176 -2.30 49.73 26.92
CA LYS A 176 -3.34 49.29 25.96
C LYS A 176 -4.57 48.72 26.67
N ILE A 177 -4.36 47.93 27.72
CA ILE A 177 -5.44 47.37 28.54
C ILE A 177 -6.23 48.51 29.22
N ARG A 178 -5.53 49.49 29.82
CA ARG A 178 -6.17 50.64 30.47
C ARG A 178 -6.87 51.55 29.47
N GLU A 179 -6.30 51.78 28.29
CA GLU A 179 -6.93 52.54 27.22
C GLU A 179 -8.21 51.86 26.72
N TYR A 180 -8.16 50.55 26.48
CA TYR A 180 -9.33 49.76 26.12
C TYR A 180 -10.41 49.80 27.21
N GLN A 181 -10.02 49.66 28.48
CA GLN A 181 -10.95 49.77 29.61
C GLN A 181 -11.59 51.17 29.71
N ARG A 182 -10.81 52.24 29.48
CA ARG A 182 -11.32 53.62 29.45
C ARG A 182 -12.33 53.82 28.30
N LYS A 183 -12.01 53.34 27.10
CA LYS A 183 -12.91 53.39 25.93
C LYS A 183 -14.21 52.62 26.20
N TYR A 184 -14.10 51.38 26.67
CA TYR A 184 -15.24 50.55 27.03
C TYR A 184 -16.14 51.20 28.11
N TYR A 185 -15.54 51.82 29.12
CA TYR A 185 -16.28 52.52 30.17
C TYR A 185 -16.98 53.79 29.64
N HIS A 186 -16.30 54.60 28.83
CA HIS A 186 -16.90 55.78 28.20
C HIS A 186 -18.06 55.41 27.27
N GLU A 187 -17.88 54.41 26.41
CA GLU A 187 -18.92 53.94 25.48
C GLU A 187 -20.15 53.38 26.21
N ASN A 188 -19.95 52.62 27.29
CA ASN A 188 -21.07 52.10 28.08
C ASN A 188 -21.72 53.16 28.98
N LYS A 189 -20.97 54.16 29.47
CA LYS A 189 -21.54 55.31 30.20
C LYS A 189 -22.39 56.18 29.27
N GLU A 190 -21.96 56.41 28.03
CA GLU A 190 -22.75 57.13 27.04
C GLU A 190 -23.98 56.35 26.56
N LYS A 191 -23.91 55.01 26.51
CA LYS A 191 -25.09 54.17 26.21
C LYS A 191 -26.12 54.17 27.36
N ASN A 192 -25.67 54.20 28.61
CA ASN A 192 -26.57 54.25 29.78
C ASN A 192 -27.17 55.64 30.05
N ASN A 193 -26.52 56.73 29.61
CA ASN A 193 -27.05 58.11 29.75
C ASN A 193 -27.93 58.57 28.56
N LYS A 194 -28.13 57.73 27.54
CA LYS A 194 -28.98 57.98 26.36
C LYS A 194 -30.28 57.16 26.36
N ASN A 195 -30.55 56.41 27.44
CA ASN A 195 -31.84 55.82 27.78
C ASN A 195 -32.47 56.60 28.93
#